data_AF-A0A962YIH6-F1
#
_entry.id   AF-A0A962YIH6-F1
#
_cell.length_a   1.000
_cell.length_b   1.000
_cell.length_c   1.000
_cell.angle_alpha   90.00
_cell.angle_beta   90.00
_cell.angle_gamma   90.00
#
_symmetry.space_group_name_H-M   'P 1'
#
loop_
_entity.id
_entity.type
_entity.pdbx_description
1 polymer ?
#
loop_
_entity_poly.entity_id
_entity_poly.type
_entity_poly.pdbx_seq_one_letter_code
_entity_poly.pdbx_strand_id
1 'polypeptide(L)'
;QIVGRLDADTTGLLLITDDGQWNHRITSPRTDTPKTYWAQLARPLDEAQAEQLRAGIFLRNEEQRTKPAILEIITPEQVRITISEGRYHQVRRMFAALGNHVEALHRERIGSITLDSTLEPGDYRPLTDAEIASID
;
A
#
# COMPACT_ATOMS: atom_id res chain seq x y z
N GLN A 1 -9.75 7.85 15.29
CA GLN A 1 -8.40 7.23 15.20
C GLN A 1 -8.09 6.95 13.75
N ILE A 2 -6.81 7.05 13.35
CA ILE A 2 -6.37 6.74 11.99
C ILE A 2 -6.16 5.22 11.88
N VAL A 3 -6.71 4.59 10.85
CA VAL A 3 -6.59 3.17 10.55
C VAL A 3 -5.47 2.94 9.54
N GLY A 4 -4.30 2.55 10.04
CA GLY A 4 -3.09 2.42 9.23
C GLY A 4 -2.59 3.79 8.75
N ARG A 5 -1.41 4.18 9.23
CA ARG A 5 -0.83 5.49 8.90
C ARG A 5 -0.40 5.54 7.42
N LEU A 6 -0.31 6.76 6.89
CA LEU A 6 0.43 7.07 5.68
C LEU A 6 1.65 7.90 6.08
N ASP A 7 2.72 7.76 5.31
CA ASP A 7 3.90 8.58 5.44
C ASP A 7 3.57 10.01 4.96
N ALA A 8 4.28 11.02 5.47
CA ALA A 8 3.94 12.42 5.23
C ALA A 8 3.99 12.83 3.74
N ASP A 9 4.77 12.12 2.93
CA ASP A 9 4.95 12.34 1.49
C ASP A 9 4.09 11.39 0.63
N THR A 10 3.16 10.67 1.23
CA THR A 10 2.28 9.70 0.56
C THR A 10 0.86 10.21 0.54
N THR A 11 0.20 10.09 -0.61
CA THR A 11 -1.19 10.55 -0.82
C THR A 11 -2.16 9.37 -0.88
N GLY A 12 -3.46 9.68 -0.94
CA GLY A 12 -4.51 8.70 -1.19
C GLY A 12 -5.27 8.26 0.06
N LEU A 13 -5.85 7.07 0.00
CA LEU A 13 -6.86 6.58 0.94
C LEU A 13 -6.33 6.52 2.37
N LEU A 14 -6.98 7.27 3.26
CA LEU A 14 -6.81 7.19 4.70
C LEU A 14 -8.17 6.92 5.35
N LEU A 15 -8.25 5.86 6.16
CA LEU A 15 -9.45 5.50 6.88
C LEU A 15 -9.38 6.07 8.30
N ILE A 16 -10.47 6.70 8.75
CA ILE A 16 -10.59 7.31 10.07
C ILE A 16 -11.86 6.76 10.73
N THR A 17 -11.72 6.21 11.93
CA THR A 17 -12.85 5.64 12.69
C THR A 17 -12.67 5.88 14.19
N ASP A 18 -13.76 5.97 14.93
CA ASP A 18 -13.78 5.87 16.39
C ASP A 18 -13.98 4.43 16.89
N ASP A 19 -14.28 3.47 16.00
CA ASP A 19 -14.37 2.04 16.33
C ASP A 19 -12.97 1.38 16.39
N GLY A 20 -12.49 1.17 17.61
CA GLY A 20 -11.21 0.52 17.87
C GLY A 20 -11.13 -0.94 17.45
N GLN A 21 -12.25 -1.68 17.46
CA GLN A 21 -12.28 -3.07 17.02
C GLN A 21 -12.16 -3.16 15.50
N TRP A 22 -12.89 -2.31 14.78
CA TRP A 22 -12.80 -2.22 13.32
C TRP A 22 -11.40 -1.78 12.87
N ASN A 23 -10.80 -0.79 13.55
CA ASN A 23 -9.40 -0.41 13.31
C ASN A 23 -8.45 -1.61 13.48
N HIS A 24 -8.54 -2.31 14.61
CA HIS A 24 -7.68 -3.45 14.90
C HIS A 24 -7.79 -4.56 13.86
N ARG A 25 -8.98 -4.84 13.33
CA ARG A 25 -9.19 -5.84 12.26
C ARG A 25 -8.39 -5.52 10.99
N ILE A 26 -8.24 -4.25 10.64
CA ILE A 26 -7.50 -3.81 9.44
C ILE A 26 -5.99 -3.72 9.70
N THR A 27 -5.59 -3.27 10.88
CA THR A 27 -4.18 -3.00 11.19
C THR A 27 -3.45 -4.19 11.81
N SER A 28 -4.19 -5.21 12.26
CA SER A 28 -3.60 -6.40 12.86
C SER A 28 -2.63 -7.07 11.88
N PRO A 29 -1.39 -7.40 12.28
CA PRO A 29 -0.46 -8.15 11.46
C PRO A 29 -0.95 -9.56 11.08
N ARG A 30 -2.05 -10.04 11.70
CA ARG A 30 -2.61 -11.38 11.47
C ARG A 30 -3.63 -11.43 10.34
N THR A 31 -4.22 -10.30 9.96
CA THR A 31 -5.35 -10.27 9.02
C THR A 31 -4.92 -10.09 7.57
N ASP A 32 -3.62 -9.88 7.32
CA ASP A 32 -3.02 -9.76 5.98
C ASP A 32 -3.80 -8.85 5.01
N THR A 33 -4.43 -7.80 5.55
CA THR A 33 -5.32 -6.93 4.79
C THR A 33 -4.54 -6.24 3.67
N PRO A 34 -4.85 -6.54 2.38
CA PRO A 34 -4.07 -6.04 1.26
C PRO A 34 -4.23 -4.53 1.11
N LYS A 35 -3.13 -3.87 0.77
CA LYS A 35 -3.07 -2.42 0.52
C LYS A 35 -2.45 -2.21 -0.84
N THR A 36 -3.19 -1.59 -1.73
CA THR A 36 -2.77 -1.35 -3.12
C THR A 36 -2.34 0.10 -3.28
N TYR A 37 -1.16 0.28 -3.86
CA TYR A 37 -0.56 1.58 -4.12
C TYR A 37 -0.24 1.70 -5.60
N TRP A 38 -0.47 2.90 -6.14
CA TRP A 38 0.17 3.36 -7.36
C TRP A 38 1.49 4.04 -6.99
N ALA A 39 2.56 3.73 -7.73
CA ALA A 39 3.88 4.28 -7.52
C ALA A 39 4.48 4.81 -8.83
N GLN A 40 4.96 6.04 -8.80
CA GLN A 40 5.86 6.61 -9.81
C GLN A 40 7.30 6.33 -9.40
N LEU A 41 8.05 5.70 -10.29
CA LEU A 41 9.44 5.35 -10.11
C LEU A 41 10.33 6.34 -10.87
N ALA A 42 11.53 6.60 -10.33
CA ALA A 42 12.52 7.48 -10.97
C ALA A 42 13.18 6.84 -12.21
N ARG A 43 13.12 5.52 -12.32
CA ARG A 43 13.69 4.73 -13.42
C ARG A 43 12.76 3.58 -13.80
N PRO A 44 12.83 3.09 -15.06
CA PRO A 44 12.16 1.88 -15.48
C PRO A 44 12.39 0.72 -14.51
N LEU A 45 11.33 -0.01 -14.21
CA LEU A 45 11.38 -1.31 -13.55
C LEU A 45 11.54 -2.38 -14.64
N ASP A 46 12.59 -3.18 -14.53
CA ASP A 46 12.76 -4.35 -15.41
C ASP A 46 11.99 -5.58 -14.87
N GLU A 47 11.80 -6.58 -15.72
CA GLU A 47 11.03 -7.77 -15.35
C GLU A 47 11.71 -8.62 -14.26
N ALA A 48 13.05 -8.60 -14.18
CA ALA A 48 13.78 -9.33 -13.15
C ALA A 48 13.58 -8.69 -11.76
N GLN A 49 13.56 -7.37 -11.69
CA GLN A 49 13.20 -6.59 -10.51
C GLN A 49 11.74 -6.81 -10.12
N ALA A 50 10.84 -6.82 -11.10
CA ALA A 50 9.43 -7.12 -10.89
C ALA A 50 9.23 -8.50 -10.25
N GLU A 51 9.92 -9.53 -10.75
CA GLU A 51 9.84 -10.88 -10.21
C GLU A 51 10.42 -11.00 -8.79
N GLN A 52 11.48 -10.24 -8.48
CA GLN A 52 11.99 -10.15 -7.11
C GLN A 52 10.94 -9.59 -6.14
N LEU A 53 10.19 -8.55 -6.54
CA LEU A 53 9.10 -7.99 -5.73
C LEU A 53 7.97 -9.02 -5.55
N ARG A 54 7.60 -9.74 -6.62
CA ARG A 54 6.56 -10.78 -6.56
C ARG A 54 6.95 -11.93 -5.63
N ALA A 55 8.23 -12.33 -5.62
CA ALA A 55 8.75 -13.35 -4.71
C ALA A 55 9.01 -12.83 -3.28
N GLY A 56 8.96 -11.51 -3.06
CA GLY A 56 9.38 -10.84 -1.83
C GLY A 56 10.90 -10.63 -1.74
N ILE A 57 11.36 -9.58 -1.07
CA ILE A 57 12.78 -9.18 -1.04
C ILE A 57 13.27 -8.92 0.38
N PHE A 58 14.59 -8.91 0.58
CA PHE A 58 15.16 -8.41 1.82
C PHE A 58 15.16 -6.89 1.81
N LEU A 59 14.56 -6.30 2.84
CA LEU A 59 14.75 -4.89 3.12
C LEU A 59 16.11 -4.70 3.80
N ARG A 60 16.78 -3.58 3.54
CA ARG A 60 18.05 -3.27 4.20
C ARG A 60 17.87 -3.30 5.72
N ASN A 61 18.77 -4.01 6.40
CA ASN A 61 18.78 -4.22 7.86
C ASN A 61 17.60 -5.05 8.40
N GLU A 62 17.00 -5.92 7.58
CA GLU A 62 15.99 -6.88 8.05
C GLU A 62 16.39 -8.32 7.72
N GLU A 63 16.15 -9.22 8.67
CA GLU A 63 16.50 -10.65 8.56
C GLU A 63 15.42 -11.46 7.84
N GLN A 64 14.21 -10.90 7.69
CA GLN A 64 13.08 -11.56 7.05
C GLN A 64 12.75 -10.87 5.73
N ARG A 65 12.53 -11.66 4.68
CA ARG A 65 11.99 -11.14 3.42
C ARG A 65 10.62 -10.53 3.64
N THR A 66 10.26 -9.58 2.80
CA THR A 66 8.87 -9.17 2.64
C THR A 66 8.04 -10.38 2.20
N LYS A 67 6.75 -10.36 2.53
CA LYS A 67 5.79 -11.26 1.89
C LYS A 67 5.78 -11.02 0.37
N PRO A 68 5.38 -12.02 -0.43
CA PRO A 68 5.09 -11.84 -1.85
C PRO A 68 4.16 -10.65 -2.09
N ALA A 69 4.52 -9.81 -3.06
CA ALA A 69 3.68 -8.70 -3.49
C ALA A 69 2.96 -9.05 -4.80
N ILE A 70 1.77 -8.50 -5.02
CA ILE A 70 1.14 -8.50 -6.34
C ILE A 70 1.59 -7.24 -7.04
N LEU A 71 2.11 -7.37 -8.25
CA LEU A 71 2.66 -6.26 -9.03
C LEU A 71 2.08 -6.24 -10.44
N GLU A 72 1.51 -5.10 -10.81
CA GLU A 72 1.05 -4.76 -12.15
C GLU A 72 1.92 -3.61 -12.68
N ILE A 73 2.52 -3.80 -13.86
CA ILE A 73 3.30 -2.77 -14.54
C ILE A 73 2.35 -2.04 -15.49
N ILE A 74 2.12 -0.75 -15.24
CA ILE A 74 1.26 0.12 -16.07
C ILE A 74 2.11 0.71 -17.21
N THR A 75 3.27 1.25 -16.84
CA THR A 75 4.37 1.65 -17.71
C THR A 75 5.68 1.26 -17.02
N PRO A 76 6.84 1.31 -17.69
CA PRO A 76 8.10 0.96 -17.04
C PRO A 76 8.37 1.75 -15.75
N GLU A 77 7.96 3.02 -15.67
CA GLU A 77 8.12 3.87 -14.50
C GLU A 77 6.88 3.96 -13.61
N GLN A 78 5.74 3.35 -13.99
CA GLN A 78 4.50 3.40 -13.22
C GLN A 78 4.00 2.01 -12.93
N VAL A 79 3.84 1.71 -11.65
CA VAL A 79 3.43 0.38 -11.21
C VAL A 79 2.34 0.48 -10.16
N ARG A 80 1.52 -0.56 -10.13
CA ARG A 80 0.59 -0.82 -9.04
C ARG A 80 1.09 -2.00 -8.24
N ILE A 81 1.34 -1.77 -6.96
CA ILE A 81 1.86 -2.77 -6.02
C ILE A 81 0.87 -2.99 -4.89
N THR A 82 0.55 -4.25 -4.62
CA THR A 82 -0.28 -4.66 -3.49
C THR A 82 0.54 -5.47 -2.49
N ILE A 83 0.55 -5.02 -1.24
CA ILE A 83 1.21 -5.71 -0.11
C ILE A 83 0.19 -5.98 1.00
N SER A 84 0.37 -7.08 1.72
CA SER A 84 -0.48 -7.47 2.86
C SER A 84 0.14 -7.18 4.23
N GLU A 85 1.35 -6.64 4.25
CA GLU A 85 2.06 -6.19 5.45
C GLU A 85 2.21 -4.67 5.48
N GLY A 86 2.63 -4.14 6.63
CA GLY A 86 2.76 -2.71 6.88
C GLY A 86 4.06 -2.35 7.58
N ARG A 87 5.21 -2.81 7.07
CA ARG A 87 6.51 -2.40 7.62
C ARG A 87 6.78 -0.92 7.37
N TYR A 88 7.66 -0.32 8.17
CA TYR A 88 8.03 1.09 8.04
C TYR A 88 8.54 1.42 6.64
N HIS A 89 7.89 2.38 5.96
CA HIS A 89 8.18 2.84 4.59
C HIS A 89 8.33 1.69 3.59
N GLN A 90 7.58 0.60 3.77
CA GLN A 90 7.86 -0.67 3.11
C GLN A 90 7.96 -0.55 1.58
N VAL A 91 6.97 0.03 0.91
CA VAL A 91 6.95 0.13 -0.56
C VAL A 91 8.18 0.90 -1.06
N ARG A 92 8.49 2.06 -0.46
CA ARG A 92 9.68 2.84 -0.82
C ARG A 92 10.97 2.06 -0.61
N ARG A 93 11.09 1.33 0.51
CA ARG A 93 12.25 0.50 0.83
C ARG A 93 12.38 -0.71 -0.10
N MET A 94 11.26 -1.27 -0.56
CA MET A 94 11.27 -2.37 -1.53
C MET A 94 11.90 -1.93 -2.84
N PHE A 95 11.46 -0.81 -3.42
CA PHE A 95 12.08 -0.26 -4.64
C PHE A 95 13.52 0.21 -4.40
N ALA A 96 13.83 0.79 -3.24
CA ALA A 96 15.19 1.20 -2.90
C ALA A 96 16.17 0.02 -2.80
N ALA A 97 15.73 -1.14 -2.30
CA ALA A 97 16.56 -2.35 -2.24
C ALA A 97 16.92 -2.89 -3.64
N LEU A 98 16.08 -2.62 -4.64
CA LEU A 98 16.34 -2.91 -6.05
C LEU A 98 17.13 -1.80 -6.74
N GLY A 99 17.60 -0.83 -5.97
CA GLY A 99 18.34 0.31 -6.48
C GLY A 99 17.50 1.23 -7.34
N ASN A 100 16.19 1.35 -7.11
CA ASN A 100 15.29 2.34 -7.71
C ASN A 100 14.84 3.38 -6.65
N HIS A 101 14.04 4.38 -7.03
CA HIS A 101 13.49 5.39 -6.12
C HIS A 101 12.02 5.64 -6.45
N VAL A 102 11.19 5.81 -5.42
CA VAL A 102 9.76 6.13 -5.57
C VAL A 102 9.60 7.64 -5.45
N GLU A 103 9.23 8.30 -6.55
CA GLU A 103 9.04 9.75 -6.61
C GLU A 103 7.66 10.16 -6.08
N ALA A 104 6.63 9.38 -6.40
CA ALA A 104 5.29 9.57 -5.88
C ALA A 104 4.69 8.23 -5.46
N LEU A 105 3.98 8.25 -4.34
CA LEU A 105 3.27 7.09 -3.81
C LEU A 105 1.84 7.50 -3.47
N HIS A 106 0.87 6.73 -3.94
CA HIS A 106 -0.54 6.99 -3.74
C HIS A 106 -1.26 5.69 -3.36
N ARG A 107 -1.91 5.65 -2.19
CA ARG A 107 -2.69 4.48 -1.78
C ARG A 107 -4.08 4.52 -2.39
N GLU A 108 -4.37 3.60 -3.29
CA GLU A 108 -5.66 3.54 -3.99
C GLU A 108 -6.70 2.71 -3.20
N ARG A 109 -6.26 1.71 -2.42
CA ARG A 109 -7.18 0.71 -1.85
C ARG A 109 -6.66 0.08 -0.55
N ILE A 110 -7.58 -0.23 0.36
CA ILE A 110 -7.35 -1.06 1.56
C ILE A 110 -8.43 -2.15 1.59
N GLY A 111 -8.02 -3.42 1.52
CA GLY A 111 -8.96 -4.53 1.37
C GLY A 111 -9.81 -4.38 0.11
N SER A 112 -11.12 -4.36 0.28
CA SER A 112 -12.15 -4.09 -0.72
C SER A 112 -12.49 -2.60 -0.88
N ILE A 113 -12.06 -1.74 0.06
CA ILE A 113 -12.41 -0.31 0.06
C ILE A 113 -11.44 0.44 -0.86
N THR A 114 -11.99 1.01 -1.93
CA THR A 114 -11.23 1.77 -2.94
C THR A 114 -11.50 3.25 -2.75
N LEU A 115 -10.46 4.09 -2.94
CA LEU A 115 -10.60 5.54 -2.89
C LEU A 115 -11.59 6.00 -3.97
N ASP A 116 -12.54 6.81 -3.55
CA ASP A 116 -13.53 7.41 -4.44
C ASP A 116 -12.85 8.40 -5.39
N SER A 117 -12.99 8.17 -6.70
CA SER A 117 -12.35 9.01 -7.72
C SER A 117 -12.95 10.42 -7.84
N THR A 118 -14.07 10.68 -7.15
CA THR A 118 -14.71 12.00 -7.12
C THR A 118 -14.21 12.90 -5.99
N LEU A 119 -13.44 12.37 -5.03
CA LEU A 119 -12.87 13.14 -3.92
C LEU A 119 -11.59 13.85 -4.35
N GLU A 120 -11.48 15.15 -4.05
CA GLU A 120 -10.22 15.87 -4.19
C GLU A 120 -9.29 15.63 -2.99
N PRO A 121 -7.97 15.86 -3.12
CA PRO A 121 -7.06 15.74 -1.98
C PRO A 121 -7.47 16.63 -0.81
N GLY A 122 -7.79 16.01 0.33
CA GLY A 122 -8.26 16.70 1.54
C GLY A 122 -9.75 16.50 1.83
N ASP A 123 -10.51 16.07 0.82
CA ASP A 123 -11.91 15.71 1.00
C ASP A 123 -12.07 14.37 1.72
N TYR A 124 -13.25 14.18 2.29
CA TYR A 124 -13.64 12.92 2.91
C TYR A 124 -15.14 12.69 2.74
N ARG A 125 -15.53 11.42 2.82
CA ARG A 125 -16.93 11.01 2.95
C ARG A 125 -17.07 9.91 4.00
N PRO A 126 -18.27 9.71 4.56
CA PRO A 126 -18.58 8.49 5.29
C PRO A 126 -18.42 7.26 4.40
N LEU A 127 -18.00 6.16 5.00
CA LEU A 127 -18.12 4.85 4.36
C LEU A 127 -19.59 4.45 4.27
N THR A 128 -19.92 3.68 3.23
CA THR A 128 -21.21 3.01 3.11
C THR A 128 -21.26 1.79 4.03
N ASP A 129 -22.47 1.33 4.37
CA ASP A 129 -22.64 0.12 5.19
C ASP A 129 -21.96 -1.12 4.55
N ALA A 130 -21.96 -1.20 3.22
CA ALA A 130 -21.29 -2.26 2.48
C ALA A 130 -19.76 -2.20 2.63
N GLU A 131 -19.16 -1.00 2.59
CA GLU A 131 -17.72 -0.82 2.82
C GLU A 131 -17.34 -1.18 4.26
N ILE A 132 -18.15 -0.75 5.25
CA ILE A 132 -17.94 -1.07 6.67
C ILE A 132 -17.99 -2.58 6.90
N ALA A 133 -19.01 -3.25 6.33
CA ALA A 133 -19.22 -4.69 6.46
C ALA A 133 -18.18 -5.53 5.70
N SER A 134 -17.47 -4.95 4.73
CA SER A 134 -16.47 -5.68 3.93
C SER A 134 -15.15 -5.94 4.66
N ILE A 135 -15.01 -5.42 5.88
CA ILE A 135 -13.86 -5.62 6.75
C ILE A 135 -14.23 -6.68 7.81
N ASP A 136 -13.67 -7.87 7.64
CA ASP A 136 -13.87 -9.03 8.52
C ASP A 136 -13.03 -8.97 9.80
#